data_AF-A0A377DAX1-F1
#
_entry.id   AF-A0A377DAX1-F1
#
_cell.length_a   1.000
_cell.length_b   1.000
_cell.length_c   1.000
_cell.angle_alpha   90.00
_cell.angle_beta   90.00
_cell.angle_gamma   90.00
#
_symmetry.space_group_name_H-M   'P 1'
#
loop_
_entity.id
_entity.type
_entity.pdbx_description
1 polymer ?
#
loop_
_entity_poly.entity_id
_entity_poly.type
_entity_poly.pdbx_seq_one_letter_code
_entity_poly.pdbx_strand_id
1 'polypeptide(L)' 'MLADISGQQLDYRTGGDVGPALGAARLAQIAANPEKSLIELLPQLPLEQSHLPDAQRYAAYQPRRETFRRLYQQLLPLMA' A
#
# COMPACT_ATOMS: atom_id res chain seq x y z
N MET A 1 8.88 9.43 -1.17
CA MET A 1 8.18 9.98 -2.36
C MET A 1 6.70 9.65 -2.36
N LEU A 2 6.27 8.37 -2.39
CA LEU A 2 4.84 8.05 -2.40
C LEU A 2 4.12 8.52 -1.13
N ALA A 3 4.71 8.28 0.05
CA ALA A 3 4.22 8.80 1.32
C ALA A 3 4.08 10.34 1.27
N ASP A 4 5.08 11.02 0.72
CA ASP A 4 5.08 12.49 0.55
C ASP A 4 3.99 12.98 -0.42
N ILE A 5 3.61 12.18 -1.44
CA ILE A 5 2.58 12.55 -2.41
C ILE A 5 1.18 12.26 -1.85
N SER A 6 1.01 11.13 -1.16
CA SER A 6 -0.28 10.71 -0.59
C SER A 6 -0.60 11.41 0.74
N GLY A 7 0.43 11.89 1.45
CA GLY A 7 0.31 12.39 2.82
C GLY A 7 0.08 11.29 3.85
N GLN A 8 0.30 10.03 3.48
CA GLN A 8 0.06 8.87 4.34
C GLN A 8 1.37 8.17 4.69
N GLN A 9 1.46 7.64 5.91
CA GLN A 9 2.54 6.72 6.28
C GLN A 9 2.42 5.44 5.45
N LEU A 10 3.53 5.00 4.89
CA LEU A 10 3.62 3.75 4.13
C LEU A 10 4.61 2.82 4.82
N ASP A 11 4.10 1.69 5.30
CA ASP A 11 4.91 0.64 5.93
C ASP A 11 5.18 -0.48 4.91
N TYR A 12 6.46 -0.71 4.62
CA TYR A 12 6.93 -1.87 3.89
C TYR A 12 7.21 -3.00 4.88
N ARG A 13 6.51 -4.12 4.72
CA ARG A 13 6.66 -5.31 5.57
C ARG A 13 7.26 -6.45 4.77
N THR A 14 8.10 -7.23 5.42
CA THR A 14 8.73 -8.41 4.83
C THR A 14 7.64 -9.35 4.30
N GLY A 15 7.75 -9.74 3.02
CA GLY A 15 6.74 -10.58 2.39
C GLY A 15 5.44 -9.84 2.00
N GLY A 16 5.45 -8.50 1.93
CA GLY A 16 4.40 -7.76 1.22
C GLY A 16 4.38 -8.07 -0.29
N ASP A 17 5.52 -8.55 -0.79
CA ASP A 17 5.86 -8.87 -2.18
C ASP A 17 5.57 -10.33 -2.57
N VAL A 18 5.33 -11.24 -1.61
CA VAL A 18 4.90 -12.63 -1.92
C VAL A 18 3.43 -12.75 -2.37
N GLY A 19 2.69 -11.65 -2.37
CA GLY A 19 1.44 -11.50 -3.14
C GLY A 19 0.30 -12.45 -2.73
N PRO A 20 -0.64 -12.77 -3.65
CA PRO A 20 -1.87 -13.51 -3.32
C PRO A 20 -1.62 -14.96 -2.87
N ALA A 21 -0.51 -15.57 -3.27
CA ALA A 21 -0.17 -16.96 -2.91
C ALA A 21 0.04 -17.14 -1.40
N LEU A 22 0.70 -16.19 -0.73
CA LEU A 22 0.85 -16.20 0.73
C LEU A 22 -0.52 -16.13 1.43
N GLY A 23 -1.44 -15.34 0.89
CA GLY A 23 -2.81 -15.24 1.37
C GLY A 23 -3.56 -16.58 1.30
N ALA A 24 -3.48 -17.26 0.16
CA ALA A 24 -4.09 -18.58 -0.01
C ALA A 24 -3.50 -19.63 0.95
N ALA A 25 -2.17 -19.64 1.13
CA ALA A 25 -1.51 -20.54 2.07
C ALA A 25 -1.96 -20.30 3.52
N ARG A 26 -2.14 -19.03 3.92
CA ARG A 26 -2.68 -18.67 5.24
C ARG A 26 -4.12 -19.13 5.43
N LEU A 27 -4.98 -18.98 4.41
CA LEU A 27 -6.35 -19.48 4.46
C LEU A 27 -6.40 -21.01 4.60
N ALA A 28 -5.53 -21.73 3.89
CA ALA A 28 -5.40 -23.18 4.03
C ALA A 28 -4.98 -23.58 5.46
N GLN A 29 -4.06 -22.82 6.08
CA GLN A 29 -3.65 -23.05 7.46
C GLN A 29 -4.80 -22.83 8.46
N ILE A 30 -5.63 -21.81 8.25
CA ILE A 30 -6.83 -21.57 9.07
C ILE A 30 -7.81 -22.74 8.96
N ALA A 31 -8.12 -23.17 7.73
CA ALA A 31 -9.03 -24.29 7.52
C ALA A 31 -8.52 -25.61 8.12
N ALA A 32 -7.20 -25.82 8.11
CA ALA A 32 -6.58 -27.01 8.67
C ALA A 32 -6.42 -26.97 10.20
N ASN A 33 -6.55 -25.81 10.85
CA ASN A 33 -6.32 -25.64 12.29
C ASN A 33 -7.45 -24.80 12.95
N PRO A 34 -8.70 -25.29 12.98
CA PRO A 34 -9.84 -24.52 13.50
C PRO A 34 -9.74 -24.18 14.99
N GLU A 35 -9.01 -24.99 15.75
CA GLU A 35 -8.82 -24.82 17.21
C GLU A 35 -7.79 -23.74 17.56
N LYS A 36 -6.97 -23.31 16.59
CA LYS A 36 -5.91 -22.31 16.81
C LYS A 36 -6.45 -20.91 16.61
N SER A 37 -5.99 -19.99 17.45
CA SER A 37 -6.35 -18.57 17.33
C SER A 37 -5.82 -17.98 16.01
N LEU A 38 -6.61 -17.12 15.39
CA LEU A 38 -6.20 -16.40 14.18
C LEU A 38 -4.94 -15.56 14.41
N ILE A 39 -4.72 -15.05 15.63
CA ILE A 39 -3.53 -14.26 15.97
C ILE A 39 -2.26 -15.11 15.86
N GLU A 40 -2.34 -16.40 16.21
CA GLU A 40 -1.21 -17.34 16.11
C GLU A 40 -0.93 -17.73 14.66
N LEU A 41 -1.98 -17.88 13.85
CA LEU A 41 -1.88 -18.28 12.45
C LEU A 41 -1.51 -17.12 11.50
N LEU A 42 -1.85 -15.90 11.88
CA LEU A 42 -1.64 -14.68 11.10
C LEU A 42 -0.74 -13.69 11.86
N PRO A 43 0.51 -14.06 12.19
CA PRO A 43 1.41 -13.13 12.83
C PRO A 43 1.64 -11.94 11.91
N GLN A 44 1.72 -10.76 12.53
CA GLN A 44 2.08 -9.55 11.81
C GLN A 44 3.48 -9.73 11.22
N LEU A 45 3.57 -9.55 9.91
CA LEU A 45 4.86 -9.67 9.23
C LEU A 45 5.81 -8.57 9.73
N PRO A 46 7.11 -8.88 9.89
CA PRO A 46 8.08 -7.90 10.34
C PRO A 46 8.03 -6.61 9.51
N LEU A 47 8.11 -5.47 10.20
CA LEU A 47 8.31 -4.18 9.54
C LEU A 47 9.73 -4.12 9.01
N GLU A 48 9.86 -3.87 7.71
CA GLU A 48 11.15 -3.76 7.06
C GLU A 48 11.55 -2.29 6.90
N GLN A 49 10.62 -1.45 6.44
CA GLN A 49 10.82 -0.01 6.34
C GLN A 49 9.52 0.74 6.63
N SER A 50 9.62 1.91 7.25
CA SER A 50 8.50 2.84 7.37
C SER A 50 8.87 4.16 6.71
N HIS A 51 7.96 4.65 5.87
CA HIS A 51 8.11 5.91 5.17
C HIS A 51 7.06 6.89 5.68
N LEU A 52 7.51 7.85 6.47
CA LEU A 52 6.68 8.95 6.95
C LEU A 52 6.60 10.06 5.89
N PRO A 53 5.44 10.69 5.72
CA PRO A 53 5.29 11.83 4.82
C PRO A 53 6.04 13.05 5.37
N ASP A 54 6.82 13.70 4.51
CA ASP A 54 7.37 15.02 4.79
C ASP A 54 6.31 16.09 4.46
N ALA A 55 5.97 16.92 5.45
CA ALA A 55 4.95 17.95 5.31
C ALA A 55 5.29 19.03 4.26
N GLN A 56 6.56 19.42 4.15
CA GLN A 56 7.00 20.40 3.16
C GLN A 56 6.90 19.82 1.74
N ARG A 57 7.31 18.57 1.58
CA ARG A 57 7.22 17.87 0.29
C ARG A 57 5.77 17.60 -0.09
N TYR A 58 4.92 17.21 0.86
CA TYR A 58 3.48 17.07 0.63
C TYR A 58 2.84 18.37 0.14
N ALA A 59 3.13 19.50 0.79
CA ALA A 59 2.68 20.81 0.34
C ALA A 59 3.18 21.14 -1.09
N ALA A 60 4.45 20.82 -1.39
CA ALA A 60 5.02 21.04 -2.72
C ALA A 60 4.41 20.14 -3.81
N TYR A 61 3.93 18.94 -3.47
CA TYR A 61 3.29 18.02 -4.41
C TYR A 61 1.83 18.34 -4.70
N GLN A 62 1.11 19.05 -3.83
CA GLN A 62 -0.29 19.43 -4.05
C GLN A 62 -0.55 20.14 -5.39
N PRO A 63 0.15 21.24 -5.75
CA PRO A 63 -0.10 21.91 -7.02
C PRO A 63 0.25 21.02 -8.22
N ARG A 64 1.28 20.17 -8.11
CA ARG A 64 1.66 19.24 -9.18
C ARG A 64 0.59 18.18 -9.42
N ARG A 65 -0.04 17.68 -8.36
CA ARG A 65 -1.15 16.72 -8.44
C ARG A 65 -2.36 17.32 -9.13
N GLU A 66 -2.66 18.59 -8.87
CA GLU A 66 -3.74 19.29 -9.56
C GLU A 66 -3.43 19.48 -11.05
N THR A 67 -2.20 19.88 -11.39
CA THR A 67 -1.77 19.95 -12.79
C THR A 67 -1.89 18.61 -13.50
N PHE A 68 -1.43 17.52 -12.88
CA PHE A 68 -1.57 16.16 -13.42
C PHE A 68 -3.04 15.79 -13.67
N ARG A 69 -3.93 16.10 -12.72
CA ARG A 69 -5.37 15.83 -12.84
C ARG A 69 -5.98 16.57 -14.03
N ARG A 70 -5.63 17.85 -14.22
CA ARG A 70 -6.13 18.66 -15.35
C ARG A 70 -5.62 18.12 -16.68
N LEU A 71 -4.33 17.81 -16.77
CA LEU A 71 -3.75 17.24 -17.98
C LEU A 71 -4.43 15.93 -18.36
N TYR A 72 -4.66 15.04 -17.38
CA TYR A 72 -5.39 13.79 -17.62
C TYR A 72 -6.79 14.03 -18.19
N GLN A 73 -7.56 14.96 -17.59
CA GLN A 73 -8.91 15.30 -18.07
C GLN A 73 -8.91 15.89 -19.48
N GLN A 74 -7.92 16.72 -19.81
CA GLN A 74 -7.82 17.35 -21.13
C GLN A 74 -7.41 16.37 -22.23
N LEU A 75 -6.59 15.37 -21.89
CA LEU A 75 -6.11 14.37 -22.84
C LEU A 75 -7.06 13.19 -22.99
N LEU A 76 -7.95 12.93 -22.03
CA LEU A 76 -8.89 11.81 -22.05
C LEU A 76 -9.71 11.71 -23.36
N PRO A 77 -10.26 12.80 -23.94
CA PRO A 77 -11.01 12.72 -25.19
C PRO A 77 -10.17 12.32 -26.41
N LEU A 78 -8.84 12.45 -26.34
CA LEU A 78 -7.90 12.12 -27.41
C LEU A 78 -7.40 10.67 -27.34
N MET A 79 -7.75 9.94 -26.27
CA MET A 79 -7.34 8.55 -26.03
C MET A 79 -8.44 7.53 -26.37
N ALA A 80 -9.53 7.97 -26.99
CA ALA A 80 -10.65 7.15 -27.45
C ALA A 80 -10.49 6.77 -28.94
#